data_AF-G4YJN9-F1
#
_entry.id   AF-G4YJN9-F1
#
_cell.length_a   1.000
_cell.length_b   1.000
_cell.length_c   1.000
_cell.angle_alpha   90.00
_cell.angle_beta   90.00
_cell.angle_gamma   90.00
#
_symmetry.space_group_name_H-M   'P 1'
#
loop_
_entity.id
_entity.type
_entity.pdbx_description
1 polymer ?
#
loop_
_entity_poly.entity_id
_entity_poly.type
_entity_poly.pdbx_seq_one_letter_code
_entity_poly.pdbx_strand_id
1 'polypeptide(L)'
;VDWCGCEGSCEAYVCPNSRTDIFCAPNNCLVGLFSGNRLRELPHGLELRKTSRGVGVFATRFFSSHTVIGEYSGVMTTHDFNKDKVRTSDYVLKLNKRSIKGKRVYIDAKNCRAISRFMNHAC
;
A
#
# COMPACT_ATOMS: atom_id res chain seq x y z
N VAL A 1 0.04 19.25 -15.99
CA VAL A 1 0.95 20.13 -15.20
C VAL A 1 1.89 19.21 -14.47
N ASP A 2 3.20 19.49 -14.48
CA ASP A 2 4.14 18.74 -13.66
C ASP A 2 4.18 19.35 -12.25
N TRP A 3 3.57 18.68 -11.28
CA TRP A 3 3.57 19.15 -9.89
C TRP A 3 4.81 18.67 -9.13
N CYS A 4 5.49 17.63 -9.62
CA CYS A 4 6.68 17.11 -8.95
C CYS A 4 7.97 17.79 -9.42
N GLY A 5 8.03 18.26 -10.67
CA GLY A 5 9.21 18.95 -11.23
C GLY A 5 10.51 18.13 -11.18
N CYS A 6 10.41 16.81 -11.10
CA CYS A 6 11.58 15.93 -11.06
C CYS A 6 12.14 15.71 -12.47
N GLU A 7 13.46 15.67 -12.64
CA GLU A 7 14.10 15.54 -13.98
C GLU A 7 14.57 14.11 -14.32
N GLY A 8 14.47 13.14 -13.40
CA GLY A 8 14.98 11.78 -13.63
C GLY A 8 14.24 10.66 -12.89
N SER A 9 14.13 10.76 -11.55
CA SER A 9 13.39 9.80 -10.73
C SER A 9 12.54 10.54 -9.70
N CYS A 10 11.36 9.98 -9.40
CA CYS A 10 10.54 10.44 -8.27
C CYS A 10 10.72 9.46 -7.12
N GLU A 11 11.74 9.64 -6.31
CA GLU A 11 11.96 8.80 -5.12
C GLU A 11 11.05 9.22 -3.96
N ALA A 12 10.72 8.28 -3.08
CA ALA A 12 9.71 8.49 -2.02
C ALA A 12 10.05 9.63 -1.03
N TYR A 13 11.31 10.02 -0.91
CA TYR A 13 11.74 11.05 0.05
C TYR A 13 12.12 12.38 -0.61
N VAL A 14 12.39 12.35 -1.92
CA VAL A 14 12.88 13.50 -2.68
C VAL A 14 11.78 14.12 -3.52
N CYS A 15 10.87 13.30 -4.04
CA CYS A 15 9.78 13.76 -4.87
C CYS A 15 8.81 14.66 -4.09
N PRO A 16 8.53 15.89 -4.57
CA PRO A 16 7.55 16.77 -3.93
C PRO A 16 6.17 16.12 -3.76
N ASN A 17 5.69 15.37 -4.76
CA ASN A 17 4.43 14.63 -4.64
C ASN A 17 4.48 13.66 -3.45
N SER A 18 5.57 12.87 -3.33
CA SER A 18 5.70 11.89 -2.24
C SER A 18 5.77 12.55 -0.87
N ARG A 19 6.48 13.67 -0.73
CA ARG A 19 6.54 14.47 0.51
C ARG A 19 5.18 15.04 0.93
N THR A 20 4.21 15.06 0.02
CA THR A 20 2.83 15.53 0.26
C THR A 20 1.81 14.39 0.26
N ASP A 21 2.24 13.14 0.42
CA ASP A 21 1.40 11.93 0.40
C ASP A 21 0.61 11.75 -0.92
N ILE A 22 1.15 12.22 -2.05
CA ILE A 22 0.56 12.10 -3.40
C ILE A 22 1.41 11.16 -4.25
N PHE A 23 0.78 10.17 -4.88
CA PHE A 23 1.45 9.32 -5.86
C PHE A 23 1.68 10.05 -7.18
N CYS A 24 2.78 9.74 -7.84
CA CYS A 24 3.04 10.20 -9.20
C CYS A 24 2.12 9.46 -10.19
N ALA A 25 1.32 10.21 -10.92
CA ALA A 25 0.38 9.73 -11.92
C ALA A 25 0.59 10.51 -13.24
N PRO A 26 0.10 10.00 -14.38
CA PRO A 26 0.31 10.65 -15.68
C PRO A 26 -0.16 12.12 -15.75
N ASN A 27 -1.11 12.51 -14.89
CA ASN A 27 -1.67 13.87 -14.85
C ASN A 27 -0.91 14.85 -13.94
N ASN A 28 0.02 14.39 -13.08
CA ASN A 28 0.71 15.23 -12.08
C ASN A 28 2.25 15.08 -12.05
N CYS A 29 2.82 14.22 -12.91
CA CYS A 29 4.24 13.90 -12.95
C CYS A 29 4.63 13.48 -14.38
N LEU A 30 5.58 14.22 -14.99
CA LEU A 30 6.05 13.95 -16.35
C LEU A 30 7.22 12.96 -16.42
N VAL A 31 7.83 12.63 -15.28
CA VAL A 31 8.87 11.60 -15.21
C VAL A 31 8.28 10.25 -15.62
N GLY A 32 9.00 9.55 -16.51
CA GLY A 32 8.53 8.38 -17.25
C GLY A 32 7.97 7.23 -16.39
N LEU A 33 7.50 6.19 -17.09
CA LEU A 33 6.77 5.04 -16.51
C LEU A 33 7.47 4.36 -15.32
N PHE A 34 8.78 4.55 -15.17
CA PHE A 34 9.62 3.93 -14.16
C PHE A 34 9.95 4.78 -12.92
N SER A 35 9.24 5.89 -12.67
CA SER A 35 9.39 6.74 -11.46
C SER A 35 8.95 6.09 -10.12
N GLY A 36 9.80 6.11 -9.09
CA GLY A 36 9.65 5.36 -7.83
C GLY A 36 8.36 5.62 -7.02
N ASN A 37 7.81 6.83 -7.06
CA ASN A 37 6.61 7.26 -6.34
C ASN A 37 5.30 7.02 -7.14
N ARG A 38 5.37 6.41 -8.33
CA ARG A 38 4.18 6.00 -9.06
C ARG A 38 3.63 4.72 -8.45
N LEU A 39 2.32 4.69 -8.19
CA LEU A 39 1.63 3.48 -7.74
C LEU A 39 1.85 2.37 -8.77
N ARG A 40 2.48 1.27 -8.34
CA ARG A 40 2.67 0.08 -9.16
C ARG A 40 2.46 -1.15 -8.30
N GLU A 41 1.71 -2.08 -8.84
CA GLU A 41 1.88 -3.47 -8.45
C GLU A 41 3.18 -3.92 -9.09
N LEU A 42 4.13 -4.41 -8.28
CA LEU A 42 5.27 -5.13 -8.83
C LEU A 42 4.77 -6.55 -9.13
N PRO A 43 4.52 -6.92 -10.40
CA PRO A 43 3.97 -8.24 -10.73
C PRO A 43 4.94 -9.37 -10.36
N HIS A 44 6.21 -9.03 -10.13
CA HIS A 44 7.29 -9.95 -9.81
C HIS A 44 8.12 -9.44 -8.63
N GLY A 45 8.62 -10.37 -7.84
CA GLY A 45 9.50 -10.08 -6.69
C GLY A 45 8.92 -10.44 -5.33
N LEU A 46 7.65 -10.86 -5.26
CA LEU A 46 7.01 -11.34 -4.04
C LEU A 46 6.36 -12.71 -4.29
N GLU A 47 6.40 -13.59 -3.30
CA GLU A 47 5.69 -14.87 -3.34
C GLU A 47 5.15 -15.29 -1.98
N LEU A 48 4.14 -16.16 -1.98
CA LEU A 48 3.59 -16.75 -0.76
C LEU A 48 4.38 -17.99 -0.38
N ARG A 49 4.77 -18.09 0.89
CA ARG A 49 5.30 -19.33 1.47
C ARG A 49 4.56 -19.67 2.75
N LYS A 50 4.50 -20.98 3.04
CA LYS A 50 4.05 -21.49 4.34
C LYS A 50 5.11 -21.16 5.39
N THR A 51 4.65 -20.73 6.56
CA THR A 51 5.47 -20.43 7.73
C THR A 51 4.97 -21.25 8.91
N SER A 52 5.70 -21.25 10.02
CA SER A 52 5.24 -21.88 11.28
C SER A 52 3.97 -21.22 11.85
N ARG A 53 3.61 -20.02 11.41
CA ARG A 53 2.45 -19.24 11.88
C ARG A 53 1.39 -19.01 10.80
N GLY A 54 1.39 -19.80 9.72
CA GLY A 54 0.43 -19.69 8.63
C GLY A 54 1.10 -19.38 7.30
N VAL A 55 0.69 -18.31 6.63
CA VAL A 55 1.23 -17.90 5.32
C VAL A 55 1.95 -16.56 5.47
N GLY A 56 3.05 -16.38 4.75
CA GLY A 56 3.79 -15.12 4.71
C GLY A 56 4.20 -14.75 3.28
N VAL A 57 4.53 -13.48 3.11
CA VAL A 57 5.05 -12.93 1.85
C VAL A 57 6.57 -12.86 1.92
N PHE A 58 7.25 -13.37 0.89
CA PHE A 58 8.70 -13.41 0.79
C PHE A 58 9.15 -12.66 -0.45
N ALA A 59 10.24 -11.90 -0.33
CA ALA A 59 10.90 -11.30 -1.48
C ALA A 59 11.65 -12.38 -2.29
N THR A 60 11.46 -12.41 -3.60
CA THR A 60 12.19 -13.32 -4.52
C THR A 60 13.35 -12.63 -5.23
N ARG A 61 13.54 -11.33 -4.96
CA ARG A 61 14.66 -10.53 -5.45
C ARG A 61 15.01 -9.45 -4.43
N PHE A 62 16.13 -8.79 -4.67
CA PHE A 62 16.49 -7.59 -3.93
C PHE A 62 15.54 -6.43 -4.26
N PHE A 63 15.11 -5.71 -3.22
CA PHE A 63 14.44 -4.42 -3.33
C PHE A 63 15.32 -3.37 -2.67
N SER A 64 15.60 -2.28 -3.38
CA SER A 64 16.25 -1.12 -2.78
C SER A 64 15.36 -0.52 -1.69
N SER A 65 15.96 0.18 -0.73
CA SER A 65 15.21 0.94 0.26
C SER A 65 14.17 1.83 -0.43
N HIS A 66 13.02 2.00 0.20
CA HIS A 66 11.95 2.91 -0.26
C HIS A 66 11.23 2.47 -1.55
N THR A 67 11.45 1.23 -1.99
CA THR A 67 10.68 0.66 -3.09
C THR A 67 9.24 0.40 -2.66
N VAL A 68 8.28 0.89 -3.45
CA VAL A 68 6.88 0.50 -3.31
C VAL A 68 6.73 -0.94 -3.82
N ILE A 69 6.44 -1.88 -2.92
CA ILE A 69 6.37 -3.31 -3.24
C ILE A 69 4.94 -3.81 -3.57
N GLY A 70 3.92 -3.01 -3.24
CA GLY A 70 2.53 -3.31 -3.56
C GLY A 70 1.56 -2.47 -2.75
N GLU A 71 0.32 -2.36 -3.23
CA GLU A 71 -0.78 -1.71 -2.53
C GLU A 71 -1.44 -2.69 -1.55
N TYR A 72 -1.86 -2.21 -0.38
CA TYR A 72 -2.78 -2.94 0.50
C TYR A 72 -4.22 -2.71 0.04
N SER A 73 -4.64 -3.41 -1.01
CA SER A 73 -5.95 -3.20 -1.63
C SER A 73 -7.05 -3.97 -0.90
N GLY A 74 -8.26 -3.40 -0.84
CA GLY A 74 -9.42 -4.01 -0.19
C GLY A 74 -10.65 -3.10 -0.24
N VAL A 75 -11.70 -3.46 0.48
CA VAL A 75 -12.91 -2.64 0.57
C VAL A 75 -12.69 -1.53 1.59
N MET A 76 -12.81 -0.27 1.17
CA MET A 76 -12.81 0.87 2.08
C MET A 76 -14.12 0.92 2.85
N THR A 77 -14.06 0.94 4.18
CA THR A 77 -15.23 0.89 5.05
C THR A 77 -15.09 1.77 6.29
N THR A 78 -16.21 2.06 6.94
CA THR A 78 -16.28 2.74 8.25
C THR A 78 -16.75 1.81 9.37
N HIS A 79 -16.87 0.51 9.08
CA HIS A 79 -17.15 -0.52 10.07
C HIS A 79 -16.04 -0.58 11.12
N ASP A 80 -16.39 -0.54 12.40
CA ASP A 80 -15.42 -0.54 13.50
C ASP A 80 -15.17 -1.96 13.99
N PHE A 81 -14.21 -2.63 13.36
CA PHE A 81 -13.84 -4.01 13.66
C PHE A 81 -13.42 -4.23 15.13
N ASN A 82 -13.01 -3.19 15.86
CA ASN A 82 -12.69 -3.30 17.30
C ASN A 82 -13.92 -3.53 18.18
N LYS A 83 -15.13 -3.27 17.65
CA LYS A 83 -16.40 -3.45 18.36
C LYS A 83 -17.07 -4.78 18.05
N ASP A 84 -16.51 -5.56 17.13
CA ASP A 84 -17.06 -6.85 16.77
C ASP A 84 -16.88 -7.83 17.92
N LYS A 85 -17.98 -8.46 18.36
CA LYS A 85 -17.93 -9.53 19.39
C LYS A 85 -17.21 -10.78 18.88
N VAL A 86 -17.26 -11.00 17.57
CA VAL A 86 -16.62 -12.10 16.87
C VAL A 86 -15.80 -11.51 15.74
N ARG A 87 -14.52 -11.90 15.63
CA ARG A 87 -13.65 -11.38 14.58
C ARG A 87 -14.20 -11.72 13.20
N THR A 88 -14.52 -10.70 12.41
CA THR A 88 -15.12 -10.84 11.07
C THR A 88 -14.09 -10.85 9.93
N SER A 89 -12.91 -10.26 10.17
CA SER A 89 -11.78 -10.21 9.22
C SER A 89 -10.44 -10.20 9.94
N ASP A 90 -9.48 -10.96 9.41
CA ASP A 90 -8.08 -10.98 9.85
C ASP A 90 -7.20 -9.97 9.11
N TYR A 91 -7.72 -9.37 8.04
CA TYR A 91 -6.98 -8.59 7.04
C TYR A 91 -7.41 -7.12 7.02
N VAL A 92 -7.61 -6.55 8.20
CA VAL A 92 -8.08 -5.17 8.35
C VAL A 92 -6.90 -4.24 8.63
N LEU A 93 -6.76 -3.21 7.80
CA LEU A 93 -5.84 -2.10 8.04
C LEU A 93 -6.61 -0.85 8.45
N LYS A 94 -6.33 -0.32 9.64
CA LYS A 94 -6.88 0.94 10.12
C LYS A 94 -6.08 2.11 9.55
N LEU A 95 -6.76 3.03 8.87
CA LEU A 95 -6.11 4.22 8.31
C LEU A 95 -6.11 5.38 9.31
N ASN A 96 -5.11 6.26 9.21
CA ASN A 96 -5.10 7.54 9.90
C ASN A 96 -5.93 8.60 9.16
N LYS A 97 -7.14 8.22 8.72
CA LYS A 97 -8.08 9.09 8.01
C LYS A 97 -9.47 8.92 8.61
N ARG A 98 -10.29 9.96 8.49
CA ARG A 98 -11.70 9.95 8.90
C ARG A 98 -12.58 10.26 7.70
N SER A 99 -13.78 9.68 7.68
CA SER A 99 -14.80 10.03 6.72
C SER A 99 -15.36 11.43 7.00
N ILE A 100 -16.14 11.97 6.06
CA ILE A 100 -16.85 13.24 6.23
C ILE A 100 -17.77 13.26 7.46
N LYS A 101 -18.20 12.08 7.95
CA LYS A 101 -19.03 11.92 9.16
C LYS A 101 -18.18 11.69 10.42
N GLY A 102 -16.87 11.95 10.36
CA GLY A 102 -15.94 11.79 11.49
C GLY A 102 -15.60 10.35 11.87
N LYS A 103 -16.09 9.33 11.14
CA LYS A 103 -15.82 7.92 11.44
C LYS A 103 -14.41 7.52 10.99
N ARG A 104 -13.73 6.65 11.74
CA ARG A 104 -12.46 6.06 11.31
C ARG A 104 -12.64 5.26 10.02
N VAL A 105 -11.65 5.32 9.14
CA VAL A 105 -11.64 4.58 7.89
C VAL A 105 -10.74 3.35 8.02
N TYR A 106 -11.20 2.25 7.45
CA TYR A 106 -10.52 0.97 7.41
C TYR A 106 -10.46 0.45 5.97
N ILE A 107 -9.47 -0.39 5.68
CA ILE A 107 -9.42 -1.23 4.49
C ILE A 107 -9.61 -2.68 4.95
N ASP A 108 -10.62 -3.36 4.43
CA ASP A 108 -10.81 -4.80 4.63
C ASP A 108 -10.37 -5.58 3.40
N ALA A 109 -9.25 -6.30 3.51
CA ALA A 109 -8.67 -7.07 2.42
C ALA A 109 -9.09 -8.55 2.41
N LYS A 110 -10.08 -8.96 3.22
CA LYS A 110 -10.52 -10.37 3.35
C LYS A 110 -10.78 -11.07 2.01
N ASN A 111 -11.52 -10.39 1.12
CA ASN A 111 -11.89 -10.92 -0.19
C ASN A 111 -11.03 -10.35 -1.33
N CYS A 112 -9.99 -9.58 -1.02
CA CYS A 112 -9.08 -9.04 -2.02
C CYS A 112 -8.15 -10.15 -2.54
N ARG A 113 -7.72 -10.05 -3.80
CA ARG A 113 -6.74 -10.98 -4.39
C ARG A 113 -5.28 -10.59 -4.14
N ALA A 114 -5.00 -9.33 -3.78
CA ALA A 114 -3.66 -8.82 -3.59
C ALA A 114 -2.86 -9.61 -2.54
N ILE A 115 -1.62 -9.98 -2.87
CA ILE A 115 -0.71 -10.76 -2.01
C ILE A 115 -0.33 -10.01 -0.73
N SER A 116 -0.37 -8.69 -0.78
CA SER A 116 -0.04 -7.77 0.33
C SER A 116 -0.84 -8.03 1.60
N ARG A 117 -2.05 -8.58 1.50
CA ARG A 117 -2.86 -8.94 2.67
C ARG A 117 -2.19 -10.00 3.56
N PHE A 118 -1.27 -10.80 3.03
CA PHE A 118 -0.55 -11.83 3.79
C PHE A 118 0.77 -11.31 4.41
N MET A 119 1.08 -10.02 4.31
CA MET A 119 2.23 -9.45 5.02
C MET A 119 1.95 -9.49 6.52
N ASN A 120 2.81 -10.22 7.25
CA ASN A 120 2.67 -10.40 8.68
C ASN A 120 3.17 -9.17 9.45
N HIS A 121 2.58 -8.94 10.62
CA HIS A 121 3.04 -7.92 11.55
C HIS A 121 4.35 -8.33 12.25
N ALA A 122 5.24 -7.36 12.44
CA ALA A 122 6.43 -7.43 13.29
C ALA A 122 6.57 -6.10 14.05
N CYS A 123 7.00 -6.16 15.32
CA CYS A 123 7.21 -5.01 16.20
C CYS A 123 8.64 -4.47 16.12
#